data_AF-A0AA39JJ31-F1
#
_entry.id   AF-A0AA39JJ31-F1
#
_cell.length_a   1.000
_cell.length_b   1.000
_cell.length_c   1.000
_cell.angle_alpha   90.00
_cell.angle_beta   90.00
_cell.angle_gamma   90.00
#
_symmetry.space_group_name_H-M   'P 1'
#
loop_
_entity.id
_entity.type
_entity.pdbx_description
1 polymer ?
#
loop_
_entity_poly.entity_id
_entity_poly.type
_entity_poly.pdbx_seq_one_letter_code
_entity_poly.pdbx_strand_id
1 'polypeptide(L)'
;VQAVGVRRPGFGSAGRATTIRVNTCEMNIPDIMVYHYDAMEKSHRAAFNIQLIEALQSQYADVFIKAAVYDGKKNLYTSHRLDFGAEHSRQV
;
A
#
# COMPACT_ATOMS: atom_id res chain seq x y z
N VAL A 1 18.88 -20.39 -4.46
CA VAL A 1 17.92 -21.46 -4.80
C VAL A 1 16.65 -20.78 -5.30
N GLN A 2 16.32 -20.93 -6.58
CA GLN A 2 15.10 -20.36 -7.17
C GLN A 2 13.99 -21.41 -7.02
N ALA A 3 13.06 -21.22 -6.09
CA ALA A 3 11.91 -22.10 -5.96
C ALA A 3 10.94 -21.79 -7.10
N VAL A 4 11.07 -22.52 -8.22
CA VAL A 4 10.10 -22.47 -9.31
C VAL A 4 8.92 -23.37 -8.91
N GLY A 5 7.85 -22.77 -8.40
CA GLY A 5 6.58 -23.48 -8.26
C GLY A 5 6.05 -23.89 -9.63
N VAL A 6 5.62 -25.14 -9.78
CA VAL A 6 4.98 -25.61 -11.02
C VAL A 6 3.63 -24.91 -11.16
N ARG A 7 3.36 -24.36 -12.36
CA ARG A 7 2.06 -23.73 -12.68
C ARG A 7 0.93 -24.74 -12.46
N ARG A 8 -0.22 -24.28 -11.95
CA ARG A 8 -1.43 -25.11 -11.83
C ARG A 8 -1.73 -25.77 -13.19
N PRO A 9 -1.77 -27.12 -13.28
CA PRO A 9 -1.93 -27.82 -14.56
C PRO A 9 -3.36 -27.74 -15.13
N GLY A 10 -4.36 -27.45 -14.29
CA GLY A 10 -5.76 -27.31 -14.70
C GLY A 10 -6.72 -27.18 -13.52
N PHE A 11 -8.02 -27.29 -13.81
CA PHE A 11 -9.09 -27.35 -12.82
C PHE A 11 -9.62 -28.79 -12.69
N GLY A 12 -10.02 -29.20 -11.48
CA GLY A 12 -10.60 -30.52 -11.24
C GLY A 12 -12.02 -30.63 -11.81
N SER A 13 -12.38 -31.81 -12.32
CA SER A 13 -13.67 -32.10 -12.97
C SER A 13 -14.51 -33.17 -12.27
N ALA A 14 -13.93 -33.90 -11.31
CA ALA A 14 -14.63 -34.96 -10.59
C ALA A 14 -15.61 -34.40 -9.55
N GLY A 15 -16.74 -35.09 -9.37
CA GLY A 15 -17.76 -34.76 -8.36
C GLY A 15 -18.98 -34.03 -8.91
N ARG A 16 -19.90 -33.67 -8.02
CA ARG A 16 -21.13 -32.94 -8.34
C ARG A 16 -20.96 -31.46 -8.01
N ALA A 17 -21.27 -30.58 -8.96
CA ALA A 17 -21.23 -29.13 -8.75
C ALA A 17 -22.24 -28.70 -7.67
N THR A 18 -21.82 -27.78 -6.81
CA THR A 18 -22.66 -27.16 -5.77
C THR A 18 -22.33 -25.68 -5.66
N THR A 19 -23.37 -24.86 -5.44
CA THR A 19 -23.20 -23.42 -5.26
C THR A 19 -22.80 -23.12 -3.83
N ILE A 20 -21.70 -22.40 -3.64
CA ILE A 20 -21.22 -21.96 -2.34
C ILE A 20 -21.17 -20.44 -2.27
N ARG A 21 -21.30 -19.91 -1.05
CA ARG A 21 -20.95 -18.53 -0.74
C ARG A 21 -19.70 -18.55 0.11
N VAL A 22 -18.77 -17.67 -0.20
CA VAL A 22 -17.50 -17.51 0.53
C VAL A 22 -17.39 -16.07 1.00
N ASN A 23 -16.58 -15.85 2.05
CA ASN A 23 -16.30 -14.52 2.56
C ASN A 23 -15.22 -13.82 1.71
N THR A 24 -15.49 -13.67 0.41
CA THR A 24 -14.62 -12.95 -0.52
C THR A 24 -15.44 -11.97 -1.33
N CYS A 25 -15.01 -10.71 -1.38
CA CYS A 25 -15.60 -9.67 -2.21
C CYS A 25 -14.68 -9.36 -3.39
N GLU A 26 -15.24 -9.26 -4.59
CA GLU A 26 -14.50 -8.82 -5.77
C GLU A 26 -14.07 -7.36 -5.62
N MET A 27 -12.82 -7.05 -5.94
CA MET A 27 -12.25 -5.71 -5.84
C MET A 27 -11.88 -5.20 -7.23
N ASN A 28 -12.39 -4.01 -7.57
CA ASN A 28 -11.96 -3.29 -8.77
C ASN A 28 -10.70 -2.48 -8.44
N ILE A 29 -9.57 -2.93 -8.98
CA ILE A 29 -8.27 -2.28 -8.79
C ILE A 29 -7.97 -1.43 -10.03
N PRO A 30 -7.74 -0.12 -9.90
CA PRO A 30 -7.40 0.73 -11.04
C PRO A 30 -5.98 0.45 -11.53
N ASP A 31 -5.75 0.55 -12.84
CA ASP A 31 -4.42 0.50 -13.44
C ASP A 31 -3.75 1.87 -13.31
N ILE A 32 -3.03 2.06 -12.20
CA ILE A 32 -2.31 3.30 -11.88
C ILE A 32 -0.91 2.99 -11.36
N MET A 33 0.00 3.94 -11.53
CA MET A 33 1.27 3.90 -10.83
C MET A 33 1.08 4.24 -9.35
N VAL A 34 1.55 3.34 -8.48
CA VAL A 34 1.61 3.56 -7.03
C VAL A 34 3.05 3.89 -6.67
N TYR A 35 3.23 4.99 -5.93
CA TYR A 35 4.55 5.43 -5.48
C TYR A 35 4.79 4.90 -4.07
N HIS A 36 5.95 4.30 -3.86
CA HIS A 36 6.39 3.77 -2.57
C HIS A 36 7.54 4.62 -2.04
N TYR A 37 7.44 5.00 -0.77
CA TYR A 37 8.43 5.78 -0.05
C TYR A 37 8.87 5.04 1.21
N ASP A 38 10.16 5.13 1.51
CA ASP A 38 10.73 4.62 2.74
C ASP A 38 10.58 5.68 3.85
N ALA A 39 9.52 5.55 4.65
CA ALA A 39 9.18 6.46 5.74
C ALA A 39 9.62 5.85 7.08
N MET A 40 10.93 5.67 7.28
CA MET A 40 11.47 5.04 8.48
C MET A 40 11.48 5.99 9.68
N GLU A 41 10.43 5.95 10.49
CA GLU A 41 10.46 6.46 11.86
C GLU A 41 10.57 5.28 12.84
N LYS A 42 11.81 4.97 13.27
CA LYS A 42 12.11 3.77 14.08
C LYS A 42 11.94 3.99 15.57
N SER A 43 11.77 5.23 16.02
CA SER A 43 11.87 5.54 17.45
C SER A 43 10.57 5.36 18.23
N HIS A 44 9.42 5.22 17.57
CA HIS A 44 8.12 5.22 18.24
C HIS A 44 7.28 3.97 17.99
N ARG A 45 6.20 3.83 18.77
CA ARG A 45 5.20 2.77 18.57
C ARG A 45 4.44 3.03 17.26
N ALA A 46 4.06 1.97 16.56
CA ALA A 46 3.36 2.07 15.27
C ALA A 46 2.11 2.96 15.31
N ALA A 47 1.33 2.90 16.40
CA ALA A 47 0.14 3.75 16.57
C ALA A 47 0.49 5.25 16.59
N PHE A 48 1.60 5.62 17.21
CA PHE A 48 2.07 7.01 17.21
C PHE A 48 2.58 7.42 15.83
N ASN A 49 3.31 6.55 15.13
CA ASN A 49 3.78 6.85 13.77
C ASN A 49 2.61 7.06 12.79
N ILE A 50 1.51 6.31 12.94
CA ILE A 50 0.29 6.53 12.15
C ILE A 50 -0.27 7.93 12.41
N GLN A 51 -0.43 8.31 13.69
CA GLN A 51 -0.90 9.64 14.06
C GLN A 51 0.03 10.76 13.58
N LEU A 52 1.34 10.53 13.62
CA LEU A 52 2.33 11.46 13.10
C LEU A 52 2.15 11.69 11.59
N ILE A 53 1.98 10.62 10.82
CA ILE A 53 1.72 10.71 9.37
C ILE A 53 0.36 11.35 9.08
N GLU A 54 -0.68 11.10 9.87
CA GLU A 54 -1.98 11.78 9.76
C GLU A 54 -1.86 13.30 10.02
N ALA A 55 -1.08 13.68 11.04
CA ALA A 55 -0.81 15.08 11.34
C ALA A 55 0.00 15.77 10.23
N LEU A 56 1.03 15.10 9.71
CA LEU A 56 1.84 15.60 8.58
C LEU A 56 0.99 15.82 7.32
N GLN A 57 0.12 14.87 7.00
CA GLN A 57 -0.80 15.01 5.86
C GLN A 57 -1.75 16.19 6.02
N SER A 58 -2.22 16.43 7.24
CA SER A 58 -3.10 17.56 7.55
C SER A 58 -2.36 18.90 7.48
N GLN A 59 -1.09 18.94 7.88
CA GLN A 59 -0.27 20.16 7.88
C GLN A 59 0.23 20.54 6.48
N TYR A 60 0.53 19.56 5.63
CA TYR A 60 1.12 19.76 4.30
C TYR A 60 0.15 19.30 3.19
N ALA A 61 -1.04 19.88 3.15
CA ALA A 61 -2.09 19.53 2.19
C ALA A 61 -1.71 19.80 0.72
N ASP A 62 -0.73 20.66 0.47
CA ASP A 62 -0.16 20.91 -0.87
C ASP A 62 0.69 19.74 -1.37
N VAL A 63 1.31 18.98 -0.46
CA VAL A 63 2.08 17.76 -0.77
C VAL A 63 1.15 16.54 -0.79
N PHE A 64 0.32 16.41 0.24
CA PHE A 64 -0.62 15.30 0.42
C PHE A 64 -2.01 15.62 -0.14
N ILE A 65 -2.05 15.98 -1.43
CA ILE A 65 -3.29 16.30 -2.17
C ILE A 65 -4.34 15.18 -2.04
N LYS A 66 -3.86 13.93 -1.96
CA LYS A 66 -4.63 12.74 -1.60
C LYS A 66 -3.97 12.05 -0.42
N ALA A 67 -4.79 11.42 0.42
CA ALA A 67 -4.31 10.66 1.56
C ALA A 67 -3.32 9.57 1.12
N ALA A 68 -2.15 9.58 1.75
CA ALA A 68 -1.17 8.53 1.71
C ALA A 68 -1.58 7.40 2.67
N VAL A 69 -1.19 6.17 2.34
CA VAL A 69 -1.41 4.99 3.18
C VAL A 69 -0.10 4.57 3.80
N TYR A 70 -0.05 4.46 5.11
CA TYR A 70 1.14 4.09 5.88
C TYR A 70 0.93 2.80 6.66
N ASP A 71 1.93 1.93 6.66
CA ASP A 71 1.86 0.62 7.32
C ASP A 71 2.19 0.64 8.82
N GLY A 72 2.45 1.82 9.38
CA GLY A 72 2.86 1.99 10.78
C GLY A 72 4.35 1.73 11.04
N LYS A 73 5.13 1.39 10.00
CA LYS A 73 6.55 1.04 10.11
C LYS A 73 7.42 1.83 9.13
N LYS A 74 7.54 1.36 7.89
CA LYS A 74 8.49 1.91 6.92
C LYS A 74 7.87 2.21 5.56
N ASN A 75 6.69 1.67 5.28
CA ASN A 75 6.13 1.73 3.94
C ASN A 75 5.02 2.77 3.90
N LEU A 76 5.24 3.82 3.11
CA LEU A 76 4.26 4.83 2.76
C LEU A 76 3.93 4.72 1.27
N TYR A 77 2.65 4.74 0.92
CA TYR A 77 2.17 4.61 -0.46
C TYR A 77 1.26 5.77 -0.85
N THR A 78 1.38 6.24 -2.09
CA THR A 78 0.51 7.27 -2.66
C THR A 78 0.11 6.94 -4.09
N SER A 79 -1.02 7.50 -4.52
CA SER A 79 -1.51 7.40 -5.90
C SER A 79 -0.93 8.46 -6.84
N HIS A 80 -0.14 9.38 -6.30
CA HIS A 80 0.52 10.46 -7.03
C HIS A 80 1.92 10.69 -6.44
N ARG A 81 2.84 11.22 -7.25
CA ARG A 81 4.18 11.54 -6.76
C ARG A 81 4.09 12.72 -5.78
N LEU A 82 4.58 12.53 -4.56
CA LEU A 82 4.74 13.60 -3.58
C LEU A 82 5.76 14.63 -4.09
N ASP A 83 5.40 15.91 -3.99
CA ASP A 83 6.27 17.02 -4.36
C ASP A 83 7.06 17.52 -3.14
N PHE A 84 8.34 17.14 -3.09
CA PHE A 84 9.27 17.59 -2.07
C PHE A 84 10.11 18.80 -2.51
N GLY A 85 9.82 19.40 -3.68
CA GLY A 85 10.63 20.46 -4.26
C GLY A 85 11.88 19.97 -4.99
N ALA A 86 12.69 20.92 -5.46
CA ALA A 86 13.82 20.69 -6.37
C ALA A 86 14.92 19.78 -5.80
N GLU A 87 15.17 19.84 -4.49
CA GLU A 87 16.20 19.05 -3.82
C GLU A 87 15.69 17.67 -3.37
N HIS A 88 14.45 17.30 -3.72
CA HIS A 88 13.76 16.12 -3.22
C HIS A 88 13.71 16.01 -1.68
N SER A 89 13.95 17.13 -1.00
CA SER A 89 13.85 17.33 0.43
C SER A 89 13.22 18.70 0.67
N ARG A 90 12.18 18.74 1.51
CA ARG A 90 11.48 20.00 1.84
C ARG A 90 11.74 20.47 3.28
N GLN A 91 12.64 19.79 3.99
CA GLN A 91 13.16 20.19 5.29
C GLN A 91 14.67 19.93 5.36
N VAL A 92 15.39 20.96 5.79
CA VAL A 92 16.80 20.97 6.23
C VAL A 92 16.79 21.16 7.74
#